data_AF-A0A6H1ZR76-F1
#
_entry.id   AF-A0A6H1ZR76-F1
#
_cell.length_a   1.000
_cell.length_b   1.000
_cell.length_c   1.000
_cell.angle_alpha   90.00
_cell.angle_beta   90.00
_cell.angle_gamma   90.00
#
_symmetry.space_group_name_H-M   'P 1'
#
loop_
_entity.id
_entity.type
_entity.pdbx_description
1 polymer ?
#
loop_
_entity_poly.entity_id
_entity_poly.type
_entity_poly.pdbx_seq_one_letter_code
_entity_poly.pdbx_strand_id
1 'polypeptide(L)'
;MKKQAIKCKRCGSTVFSRARHDFRWCSCNLVAIDGGNNYTRTAGDPENFKSIQLDIEQTKKELYDDWNTNADKYGLIKGKYVSCPQCGGTGEYFSEMMARYDDHGVKCNRCDGKGIVKDWNKDG
;
A
#
# COMPACT_ATOMS: atom_id res chain seq x y z
N MET A 1 -2.81 19.16 7.03
CA MET A 1 -2.79 19.63 5.62
C MET A 1 -3.43 18.60 4.70
N LYS A 2 -3.96 19.02 3.56
CA LYS A 2 -4.50 18.09 2.55
C LYS A 2 -3.40 17.52 1.65
N LYS A 3 -3.48 16.23 1.33
CA LYS A 3 -2.60 15.51 0.42
C LYS A 3 -3.40 14.71 -0.60
N GLN A 4 -2.98 14.77 -1.86
CA GLN A 4 -3.44 13.83 -2.87
C GLN A 4 -2.86 12.45 -2.55
N ALA A 5 -3.75 11.47 -2.49
CA ALA A 5 -3.41 10.08 -2.18
C ALA A 5 -4.17 9.15 -3.13
N ILE A 6 -3.75 7.89 -3.18
CA ILE A 6 -4.51 6.82 -3.80
C ILE A 6 -4.78 5.71 -2.79
N LYS A 7 -5.96 5.11 -2.85
CA LYS A 7 -6.33 3.92 -2.10
C LYS A 7 -6.40 2.73 -3.04
N CYS A 8 -5.58 1.72 -2.79
CA CYS A 8 -5.60 0.48 -3.56
C CYS A 8 -6.91 -0.27 -3.30
N LYS A 9 -7.62 -0.68 -4.35
CA LYS A 9 -8.85 -1.46 -4.24
C LYS A 9 -8.56 -2.91 -3.82
N ARG A 10 -7.36 -3.42 -4.11
CA ARG A 10 -6.93 -4.79 -3.79
C ARG A 10 -6.52 -4.95 -2.33
N CYS A 11 -5.51 -4.21 -1.86
CA CYS A 11 -5.02 -4.36 -0.47
C CYS A 11 -5.64 -3.38 0.53
N GLY A 12 -6.42 -2.40 0.06
CA GLY A 12 -7.02 -1.38 0.91
C GLY A 12 -6.05 -0.32 1.45
N SER A 13 -4.73 -0.47 1.21
CA SER A 13 -3.73 0.51 1.65
C SER A 13 -3.91 1.85 0.92
N THR A 14 -3.67 2.93 1.66
CA THR A 14 -3.62 4.29 1.14
C THR A 14 -2.17 4.75 1.08
N VAL A 15 -1.75 5.30 -0.06
CA VAL A 15 -0.40 5.85 -0.25
C VAL A 15 -0.44 7.28 -0.74
N PHE A 16 0.52 8.07 -0.27
CA PHE A 16 0.74 9.45 -0.70
C PHE A 16 2.23 9.80 -0.66
N SER A 17 2.67 10.68 -1.54
CA SER A 17 4.06 11.17 -1.56
C SER A 17 4.30 12.24 -0.50
N ARG A 18 5.34 12.07 0.29
CA ARG A 18 5.82 12.98 1.32
C ARG A 18 6.56 14.17 0.71
N ALA A 19 7.40 13.91 -0.29
CA ALA A 19 8.24 14.88 -1.01
C ALA A 19 8.16 14.72 -2.55
N ARG A 20 8.78 15.65 -3.30
CA ARG A 20 8.72 15.72 -4.79
C ARG A 20 9.18 14.42 -5.48
N HIS A 21 10.14 13.72 -4.90
CA HIS A 21 10.75 12.49 -5.45
C HIS A 21 10.49 11.29 -4.52
N ASP A 22 9.31 11.24 -3.91
CA ASP A 22 8.89 10.15 -3.03
C ASP A 22 7.91 9.23 -3.78
N PHE A 23 8.48 8.29 -4.52
CA PHE A 23 7.76 7.22 -5.21
C PHE A 23 7.40 6.11 -4.22
N ARG A 24 6.11 5.80 -4.08
CA ARG A 24 5.61 4.84 -3.08
C ARG A 24 4.61 3.84 -3.65
N TRP A 25 4.86 2.55 -3.44
CA TRP A 25 3.94 1.45 -3.71
C TRP A 25 2.93 1.25 -2.58
N CYS A 26 1.71 0.82 -2.93
CA CYS A 26 0.81 0.20 -1.96
C CYS A 26 1.40 -1.11 -1.43
N SER A 27 0.85 -1.65 -0.34
CA SER A 27 1.42 -2.81 0.34
C SER A 27 1.54 -4.08 -0.52
N CYS A 28 0.72 -4.22 -1.58
CA CYS A 28 0.76 -5.36 -2.49
C CYS A 28 1.45 -5.06 -3.83
N ASN A 29 2.16 -3.93 -3.94
CA ASN A 29 2.92 -3.51 -5.12
C ASN A 29 2.10 -3.43 -6.42
N LEU A 30 0.77 -3.33 -6.35
CA LEU A 30 -0.10 -3.24 -7.53
C LEU A 30 -0.19 -1.83 -8.10
N VAL A 31 -0.18 -0.82 -7.22
CA VAL A 31 -0.36 0.60 -7.59
C VAL A 31 0.60 1.48 -6.80
N ALA A 32 1.06 2.58 -7.40
CA ALA A 32 2.00 3.52 -6.78
C ALA A 32 1.61 4.98 -7.01
N ILE A 33 2.18 5.88 -6.21
CA ILE A 33 2.08 7.33 -6.35
C ILE A 33 3.46 8.00 -6.25
N ASP A 34 3.66 9.08 -6.99
CA ASP A 34 4.87 9.92 -6.99
C ASP A 34 4.53 11.40 -7.21
N GLY A 35 5.48 12.28 -6.86
CA GLY A 35 5.48 13.70 -7.23
C GLY A 35 5.21 14.69 -6.09
N GLY A 36 4.96 14.19 -4.88
CA GLY A 36 4.87 15.02 -3.68
C GLY A 36 3.75 16.07 -3.74
N ASN A 37 4.12 17.33 -3.48
CA ASN A 37 3.22 18.49 -3.61
C ASN A 37 3.35 19.20 -4.96
N ASN A 38 4.23 18.72 -5.85
CA ASN A 38 4.60 19.43 -7.08
C ASN A 38 3.79 18.94 -8.27
N TYR A 39 3.62 17.63 -8.37
CA TYR A 39 2.76 16.97 -9.34
C TYR A 39 2.25 15.66 -8.73
N THR A 40 1.19 15.09 -9.27
CA THR A 40 0.77 13.74 -8.89
C THR A 40 0.88 12.85 -10.10
N ARG A 41 1.69 11.80 -9.97
CA ARG A 41 1.77 10.70 -10.92
C ARG A 41 1.37 9.42 -10.21
N THR A 42 0.69 8.54 -10.93
CA THR A 42 0.30 7.22 -10.45
C THR A 42 0.86 6.16 -11.38
N ALA A 43 1.23 5.01 -10.82
CA ALA A 43 1.60 3.82 -11.60
C ALA A 43 0.65 2.67 -11.26
N GLY A 44 0.44 1.77 -12.23
CA GLY A 44 -0.56 0.70 -12.15
C GLY A 44 -1.88 1.07 -12.84
N ASP A 45 -2.77 0.08 -12.93
CA ASP A 45 -4.06 0.24 -13.59
C ASP A 45 -4.98 1.21 -12.80
N PRO A 46 -5.55 2.25 -13.43
CA PRO A 46 -6.54 3.14 -12.80
C PRO A 46 -7.76 2.41 -12.21
N GLU A 47 -8.14 1.25 -12.75
CA GLU A 47 -9.22 0.44 -12.20
C GLU A 47 -8.86 -0.17 -10.84
N ASN A 48 -7.57 -0.27 -10.49
CA ASN A 48 -7.09 -0.88 -9.26
C ASN A 48 -6.95 0.10 -8.08
N PHE A 49 -7.25 1.40 -8.26
CA PHE A 49 -7.21 2.37 -7.18
C PHE A 49 -8.32 3.43 -7.23
N LYS A 50 -8.48 4.17 -6.12
CA LYS A 50 -9.30 5.38 -6.04
C LYS A 50 -8.43 6.55 -5.62
N SER A 51 -8.48 7.65 -6.35
CA SER A 51 -7.87 8.92 -5.94
C SER A 51 -8.68 9.55 -4.81
N ILE A 52 -8.01 9.96 -3.73
CA ILE A 52 -8.64 10.58 -2.56
C ILE A 52 -7.82 11.77 -2.07
N GLN A 53 -8.46 12.66 -1.31
CA GLN A 53 -7.78 13.70 -0.54
C GLN A 53 -7.70 13.25 0.91
N LEU A 54 -6.49 13.27 1.48
CA LEU A 54 -6.21 12.86 2.85
C LEU A 54 -5.86 14.09 3.69
N ASP A 55 -6.57 14.29 4.79
CA ASP A 55 -6.18 15.23 5.83
C ASP A 55 -5.15 14.55 6.74
N ILE A 56 -3.94 15.11 6.74
CA ILE A 56 -2.81 14.64 7.58
C ILE A 56 -2.44 15.71 8.61
N GLU A 57 -1.97 15.29 9.77
CA GLU A 57 -1.57 16.23 10.84
C GLU A 57 -0.17 16.81 10.59
N GLN A 58 0.69 16.04 9.92
CA GLN A 58 2.08 16.41 9.70
C GLN A 58 2.22 17.64 8.78
N THR A 59 3.20 18.46 9.11
CA THR A 59 3.65 19.60 8.33
C THR A 59 4.44 19.16 7.10
N LYS A 60 4.59 20.06 6.13
CA LYS A 60 5.44 19.83 4.94
C LYS A 60 6.90 19.52 5.33
N LYS A 61 7.42 20.15 6.39
CA LYS A 61 8.79 19.94 6.87
C LYS A 61 8.94 18.55 7.47
N GLU A 62 8.01 18.12 8.33
CA GLU A 62 8.07 16.77 8.94
C GLU A 62 8.00 15.67 7.89
N LEU A 63 7.15 15.82 6.87
CA LEU A 63 7.11 14.87 5.75
C LEU A 63 8.40 14.87 4.92
N TYR A 64 8.97 16.05 4.67
CA TYR A 64 10.24 16.16 3.96
C TYR A 64 11.38 15.52 4.75
N ASP A 65 11.45 15.78 6.06
CA ASP A 65 12.47 15.19 6.93
C ASP A 65 12.31 13.66 7.02
N ASP A 66 11.08 13.15 7.11
CA ASP A 66 10.79 11.71 7.09
C ASP A 66 11.30 11.02 5.81
N TRP A 67 11.11 11.66 4.66
CA TRP A 67 11.65 11.19 3.38
C TRP A 67 13.17 11.36 3.29
N ASN A 68 13.69 12.54 3.62
CA ASN A 68 15.10 12.90 3.46
C ASN A 68 16.03 12.11 4.39
N THR A 69 15.51 11.69 5.55
CA THR A 69 16.26 10.84 6.51
C THR A 69 16.00 9.35 6.34
N ASN A 70 15.18 8.95 5.37
CA ASN A 70 14.72 7.57 5.16
C ASN A 70 14.05 6.95 6.40
N ALA A 71 13.38 7.75 7.24
CA ALA A 71 12.70 7.26 8.43
C ALA A 71 11.45 6.42 8.11
N ASP A 72 10.82 6.69 6.96
CA ASP A 72 9.70 5.91 6.41
C ASP A 72 8.49 5.71 7.33
N LYS A 73 8.21 6.70 8.18
CA LYS A 73 7.08 6.65 9.13
C LYS A 73 5.75 7.00 8.47
N TYR A 74 5.77 7.78 7.38
CA TYR A 74 4.56 8.27 6.71
C TYR A 74 4.49 7.85 5.24
N GLY A 75 3.40 8.23 4.56
CA GLY A 75 3.23 7.99 3.13
C GLY A 75 2.66 6.62 2.75
N LEU A 76 2.62 5.65 3.68
CA LEU A 76 1.91 4.38 3.54
C LEU A 76 1.03 4.11 4.77
N ILE A 77 -0.28 4.09 4.57
CA ILE A 77 -1.26 3.68 5.57
C ILE A 77 -1.75 2.29 5.17
N LYS A 78 -1.35 1.26 5.93
CA LYS A 78 -1.70 -0.13 5.64
C LYS A 78 -3.21 -0.35 5.70
N GLY A 79 -3.75 -1.02 4.69
CA GLY A 79 -5.14 -1.47 4.67
C GLY A 79 -5.37 -2.58 5.70
N LYS A 80 -6.55 -2.57 6.33
CA LYS A 80 -6.97 -3.60 7.31
C LYS A 80 -7.53 -4.88 6.67
N TYR A 81 -7.79 -4.87 5.36
CA TYR A 81 -8.66 -5.85 4.72
C TYR A 81 -8.07 -6.34 3.41
N VAL A 82 -7.69 -7.61 3.41
CA VAL A 82 -7.55 -8.39 2.18
C VAL A 82 -8.48 -9.58 2.30
N SER A 83 -9.29 -9.82 1.27
CA SER A 83 -10.10 -11.03 1.19
C SER A 83 -9.15 -12.22 1.13
N CYS A 84 -9.37 -13.19 2.01
CA CYS A 84 -8.67 -14.46 2.01
C CYS A 84 -9.05 -15.20 0.72
N PRO A 85 -8.10 -15.43 -0.21
CA PRO A 85 -8.40 -16.08 -1.48
C PRO A 85 -8.92 -17.51 -1.29
N GLN A 86 -8.54 -18.15 -0.18
CA GLN A 86 -8.91 -19.54 0.11
C GLN A 86 -10.35 -19.70 0.59
N CYS A 87 -10.91 -18.74 1.33
CA CYS A 87 -12.19 -18.92 2.03
C CYS A 87 -13.15 -17.73 1.95
N GLY A 88 -12.76 -16.65 1.27
CA GLY A 88 -13.52 -15.40 1.21
C GLY A 88 -13.65 -14.66 2.54
N GLY A 89 -12.98 -15.13 3.60
CA GLY A 89 -12.87 -14.43 4.89
C GLY A 89 -12.00 -13.19 4.80
N THR A 90 -11.79 -12.50 5.92
CA THR A 90 -10.90 -11.34 6.00
C THR A 90 -9.71 -11.64 6.90
N GLY A 91 -8.62 -10.92 6.71
CA GLY A 91 -7.45 -10.99 7.58
C GLY A 91 -6.42 -9.92 7.27
N GLU A 92 -5.35 -9.92 8.05
CA GLU A 92 -4.26 -8.97 7.88
C GLU A 92 -3.38 -9.38 6.70
N TYR A 93 -3.12 -8.44 5.79
CA TYR A 93 -2.13 -8.64 4.74
C TYR A 93 -0.74 -8.78 5.34
N PHE A 94 0.03 -9.73 4.83
CA PHE A 94 1.45 -9.80 5.11
C PHE A 94 2.25 -10.05 3.83
N SER A 95 3.47 -9.55 3.84
CA SER A 95 4.50 -9.79 2.84
C SER A 95 5.78 -10.16 3.60
N GLU A 96 6.25 -11.38 3.47
CA GLU A 96 7.53 -11.83 4.07
C GLU A 96 8.53 -12.12 2.96
N MET A 97 9.74 -11.56 3.09
CA MET A 97 10.80 -11.71 2.10
C MET A 97 11.54 -13.03 2.36
N MET A 98 11.06 -14.15 1.81
CA MET A 98 11.74 -15.45 1.91
C MET A 98 12.39 -15.82 0.58
N ALA A 99 13.70 -15.54 0.50
CA ALA A 99 14.76 -16.07 -0.37
C ALA A 99 14.56 -16.26 -1.90
N ARG A 100 13.37 -16.57 -2.45
CA ARG A 100 13.16 -16.82 -3.89
C ARG A 100 11.78 -16.44 -4.47
N TYR A 101 10.77 -16.06 -3.68
CA TYR A 101 9.45 -15.68 -4.20
C TYR A 101 8.80 -14.55 -3.37
N ASP A 102 8.08 -13.65 -4.03
CA ASP A 102 7.24 -12.60 -3.42
C ASP A 102 5.99 -13.25 -2.79
N ASP A 103 6.16 -13.94 -1.67
CA ASP A 103 5.05 -14.54 -0.93
C ASP A 103 4.16 -13.41 -0.35
N HIS A 104 2.94 -13.31 -0.87
CA HIS A 104 1.92 -12.35 -0.46
C HIS A 104 0.71 -13.11 0.05
N GLY A 105 0.30 -12.88 1.30
CA GLY A 105 -0.77 -13.65 1.92
C GLY A 105 -1.69 -12.86 2.83
N VAL A 106 -2.75 -13.53 3.28
CA VAL A 106 -3.67 -13.01 4.29
C VAL A 106 -3.57 -13.89 5.52
N LYS A 107 -3.15 -13.33 6.66
CA LYS A 107 -3.30 -13.95 7.98
C LYS A 107 -4.78 -13.92 8.34
N CYS A 108 -5.52 -14.89 7.78
CA CYS A 108 -6.96 -14.98 7.94
C CYS A 108 -7.32 -15.81 9.16
N ASN A 109 -8.09 -15.19 10.07
CA ASN A 109 -8.56 -15.81 11.31
C ASN A 109 -9.62 -16.90 11.09
N ARG A 110 -10.08 -17.08 9.85
CA ARG A 110 -11.10 -18.08 9.47
C ARG A 110 -10.50 -19.39 8.97
N CYS A 111 -9.22 -19.42 8.59
CA CYS A 111 -8.61 -20.60 7.97
C CYS A 111 -7.28 -21.03 8.59
N ASP A 112 -6.99 -20.64 9.84
CA ASP A 112 -5.78 -21.04 10.58
C ASP A 112 -4.48 -20.88 9.76
N GLY A 113 -4.34 -19.78 9.01
CA GLY A 113 -3.16 -19.54 8.18
C GLY A 113 -3.10 -20.32 6.86
N LYS A 114 -4.17 -21.01 6.42
CA LYS A 114 -4.27 -21.63 5.08
C LYS A 114 -4.62 -20.64 3.96
N GLY A 115 -4.84 -19.37 4.29
CA GLY A 115 -5.06 -18.28 3.33
C GLY A 115 -3.77 -17.71 2.74
N ILE A 116 -2.62 -18.32 3.06
CA ILE A 116 -1.30 -18.00 2.51
C ILE A 116 -1.26 -18.59 1.10
N VAL A 117 -1.41 -17.75 0.08
CA VAL A 117 -1.20 -18.16 -1.31
C VAL A 117 0.26 -17.92 -1.67
N LYS A 118 0.93 -18.94 -2.21
CA LYS A 118 2.35 -18.89 -2.61
C LYS A 118 2.59 -18.06 -3.88
N ASP A 119 1.54 -17.60 -4.54
CA ASP A 119 1.62 -16.82 -5.79
C ASP A 119 0.29 -16.10 -6.01
N TRP A 120 0.10 -14.92 -5.42
CA TRP A 120 -1.13 -14.13 -5.64
C TRP A 120 -1.25 -13.59 -7.09
N ASN A 121 -0.26 -13.85 -7.95
CA ASN A 121 -0.18 -13.43 -9.34
C ASN A 121 -0.48 -14.55 -10.36
N LYS A 122 -0.77 -15.79 -9.95
CA LYS A 122 -1.01 -16.91 -10.90
C LYS A 122 -2.48 -17.27 -11.17
N ASP A 123 -3.38 -16.87 -10.28
CA ASP A 123 -4.79 -17.26 -10.38
C ASP A 123 -5.75 -16.04 -10.47
N GLY A 124 -5.27 -14.92 -11.02
CA GLY A 124 -6.07 -13.73 -11.35
C GLY A 124 -6.40 -13.67 -12.83
#